data_AF-C3YHJ8-F1
#
_entry.id   AF-C3YHJ8-F1
#
_cell.length_a   1.000
_cell.length_b   1.000
_cell.length_c   1.000
_cell.angle_alpha   90.00
_cell.angle_beta   90.00
_cell.angle_gamma   90.00
#
_symmetry.space_group_name_H-M   'P 1'
#
loop_
_entity.id
_entity.type
_entity.pdbx_description
1 polymer ?
#
loop_
_entity_poly.entity_id
_entity_poly.type
_entity_poly.pdbx_seq_one_letter_code
_entity_poly.pdbx_strand_id
1 'polypeptide(L)'
;MCGECGYRTDKKSHLSRHTRTHTGERPYKCDQCDYSAADKSTLEQHVAKHNGEKPYMCGECGYRTAYRSHLSRHIRIHTGERPYKCDQCGYSAARKYSIDQHLSRHSCKNPYMSGKCGYKADQKSDLRKHMRIHTGEKPYKCDHCDYSAAHKSNLEQHVAKHTGEKPYMCGCGVPPLRPERS
;
A
#
# COMPACT_ATOMS: atom_id res chain seq x y z
N MET A 1 30.63 15.08 -15.35
CA MET A 1 30.67 13.80 -14.59
C MET A 1 30.79 14.15 -13.12
N CYS A 2 30.16 13.39 -12.22
CA CYS A 2 30.34 13.56 -10.76
C CYS A 2 31.70 12.98 -10.34
N GLY A 3 32.41 13.67 -9.44
CA GLY A 3 33.70 13.20 -8.92
C GLY A 3 33.59 12.11 -7.86
N GLU A 4 32.41 11.92 -7.26
CA GLU A 4 32.20 11.01 -6.11
C GLU A 4 31.41 9.75 -6.48
N CYS A 5 30.75 9.74 -7.64
CA CYS A 5 30.00 8.58 -8.12
C CYS A 5 29.91 8.56 -9.65
N GLY A 6 29.37 7.45 -10.20
CA GLY A 6 29.22 7.27 -11.65
C GLY A 6 28.18 8.17 -12.35
N TYR A 7 27.62 9.18 -11.67
CA TYR A 7 26.60 10.06 -12.26
C TYR A 7 27.17 10.94 -13.38
N ARG A 8 26.47 10.99 -14.53
CA ARG A 8 26.87 11.77 -15.70
C ARG A 8 25.69 12.60 -16.20
N THR A 9 25.96 13.85 -16.54
CA THR A 9 25.04 14.76 -17.20
C THR A 9 25.83 15.75 -18.04
N ASP A 10 25.22 16.19 -19.12
CA ASP A 10 25.63 17.25 -20.04
C ASP A 10 25.40 18.66 -19.45
N LYS A 11 24.53 18.81 -18.46
CA LYS A 11 24.17 20.11 -17.86
C LYS A 11 24.86 20.35 -16.52
N LYS A 12 25.62 21.44 -16.43
CA LYS A 12 26.30 21.86 -15.18
C LYS A 12 25.32 22.08 -14.02
N SER A 13 24.14 22.63 -14.27
CA SER A 13 23.09 22.83 -13.26
C SER A 13 22.59 21.51 -12.66
N HIS A 14 22.46 20.47 -13.48
CA HIS A 14 22.08 19.13 -13.01
C HIS A 14 23.20 18.49 -12.20
N LEU A 15 24.45 18.67 -12.61
CA LEU A 15 25.61 18.18 -11.87
C LEU A 15 25.70 18.86 -10.49
N SER A 16 25.53 20.18 -10.43
CA SER A 16 25.51 20.94 -9.17
C SER A 16 24.35 20.55 -8.26
N ARG A 17 23.15 20.32 -8.80
CA ARG A 17 22.05 19.76 -8.00
C ARG A 17 22.36 18.36 -7.49
N HIS A 18 22.99 17.52 -8.33
CA HIS A 18 23.37 16.18 -7.94
C HIS A 18 24.42 16.18 -6.81
N THR A 19 25.42 17.07 -6.82
CA THR A 19 26.42 17.12 -5.74
C THR A 19 25.81 17.44 -4.36
N ARG A 20 24.61 18.05 -4.32
CA ARG A 20 23.85 18.24 -3.07
C ARG A 20 23.41 16.94 -2.42
N THR A 21 23.29 15.85 -3.18
CA THR A 21 22.92 14.55 -2.61
C THR A 21 24.05 13.95 -1.79
N HIS A 22 25.30 14.33 -2.06
CA HIS A 22 26.46 13.86 -1.31
C HIS A 22 26.78 14.77 -0.11
N THR A 23 26.69 16.08 -0.31
CA THR A 23 26.95 17.07 0.75
C THR A 23 25.79 17.21 1.75
N GLY A 24 24.59 16.75 1.38
CA GLY A 24 23.39 16.92 2.18
C GLY A 24 22.84 18.35 2.17
N GLU A 25 23.39 19.23 1.33
CA GLU A 25 22.95 20.63 1.23
C GLU A 25 21.47 20.70 0.82
N ARG A 26 20.67 21.41 1.63
CA ARG A 26 19.23 21.60 1.41
C ARG A 26 18.87 23.09 1.48
N PRO A 27 19.14 23.86 0.40
CA PRO A 27 18.98 25.32 0.42
C PRO A 27 17.51 25.77 0.52
N TYR A 28 16.57 24.92 0.13
CA TYR A 28 15.16 25.27 0.02
C TYR A 28 14.42 24.85 1.28
N LYS A 29 14.12 25.80 2.16
CA LYS A 29 13.42 25.55 3.42
C LYS A 29 11.91 25.68 3.26
N CYS A 30 11.15 24.87 3.99
CA CYS A 30 9.71 25.02 4.12
C CYS A 30 9.40 26.03 5.23
N ASP A 31 8.50 26.97 4.95
CA ASP A 31 8.09 27.97 5.95
C ASP A 31 7.07 27.42 6.96
N GLN A 32 6.54 26.23 6.72
CA GLN A 32 5.46 25.61 7.52
C GLN A 32 5.96 24.47 8.42
N CYS A 33 7.20 24.00 8.24
CA CYS A 33 7.82 22.97 9.09
C CYS A 33 9.34 22.92 8.88
N ASP A 34 10.06 22.13 9.67
CA ASP A 34 11.53 22.02 9.60
C ASP A 34 12.06 21.31 8.34
N TYR A 35 11.19 20.95 7.39
CA TYR A 35 11.61 20.28 6.18
C TYR A 35 12.40 21.21 5.25
N SER A 36 13.52 20.71 4.73
CA SER A 36 14.31 21.38 3.70
C SER A 36 14.64 20.43 2.54
N ALA A 37 14.70 20.97 1.33
CA ALA A 37 14.95 20.23 0.08
C ALA A 37 16.21 20.72 -0.65
N ALA A 38 16.82 19.82 -1.42
CA ALA A 38 17.98 20.11 -2.26
C ALA A 38 17.60 20.84 -3.56
N ASP A 39 16.32 20.80 -3.95
CA ASP A 39 15.77 21.49 -5.11
C ASP A 39 14.39 22.11 -4.84
N LYS A 40 14.07 23.15 -5.63
CA LYS A 40 12.83 23.91 -5.52
C LYS A 40 11.59 23.05 -5.81
N SER A 41 11.64 22.21 -6.85
CA SER A 41 10.51 21.36 -7.24
C SER A 41 10.08 20.37 -6.15
N THR A 42 11.03 19.87 -5.37
CA THR A 42 10.81 18.98 -4.24
C THR A 42 10.19 19.74 -3.08
N LEU A 43 10.63 20.99 -2.84
CA LEU A 43 9.99 21.87 -1.87
C LEU A 43 8.55 22.19 -2.27
N GLU A 44 8.29 22.56 -3.52
CA GLU A 44 6.93 22.84 -4.02
C GLU A 44 6.01 21.62 -3.85
N GLN A 45 6.48 20.43 -4.20
CA GLN A 45 5.75 19.18 -3.97
C GLN A 45 5.55 18.85 -2.48
N HIS A 46 6.48 19.25 -1.63
CA HIS A 46 6.33 19.13 -0.19
C HIS A 46 5.26 20.09 0.34
N VAL A 47 5.28 21.35 -0.08
CA VAL A 47 4.30 22.38 0.32
C VAL A 47 2.88 21.98 -0.10
N ALA A 48 2.73 21.33 -1.26
CA ALA A 48 1.45 20.76 -1.70
C ALA A 48 0.81 19.77 -0.69
N LYS A 49 1.59 19.22 0.26
CA LYS A 49 1.05 18.38 1.34
C LYS A 49 0.40 19.18 2.46
N HIS A 50 0.87 20.39 2.72
CA HIS A 50 0.34 21.21 3.81
C HIS A 50 -0.98 21.87 3.41
N ASN A 51 -1.06 22.42 2.21
CA ASN A 51 -2.26 23.07 1.69
C ASN A 51 -3.28 22.06 1.08
N GLY A 52 -2.90 20.78 0.97
CA GLY A 52 -3.72 19.75 0.36
C GLY A 52 -3.92 19.91 -1.15
N GLU A 53 -3.11 20.73 -1.82
CA GLU A 53 -3.18 20.94 -3.26
C GLU A 53 -2.91 19.64 -4.02
N LYS A 54 -3.84 19.31 -4.92
CA LYS A 54 -3.76 18.15 -5.80
C LYS A 54 -3.89 18.61 -7.25
N PRO A 55 -2.84 19.23 -7.81
CA PRO A 55 -2.85 19.81 -9.15
C PRO A 55 -3.02 18.75 -10.25
N TYR A 56 -2.62 17.50 -10.01
CA TYR A 56 -2.73 16.44 -11.00
C TYR A 56 -4.05 15.68 -10.84
N MET A 57 -4.90 15.73 -11.86
CA MET A 57 -6.21 15.08 -11.91
C MET A 57 -6.23 13.96 -12.96
N CYS A 58 -6.92 12.86 -12.66
CA CYS A 58 -7.23 11.83 -13.64
C CYS A 58 -8.35 12.30 -14.56
N GLY A 59 -8.19 12.14 -15.87
CA GLY A 59 -9.24 12.49 -16.84
C GLY A 59 -10.40 11.50 -16.87
N GLU A 60 -10.19 10.28 -16.37
CA GLU A 60 -11.17 9.18 -16.43
C GLU A 60 -11.96 9.01 -15.14
N CYS A 61 -11.47 9.55 -14.02
CA CYS A 61 -12.18 9.53 -12.74
C CYS A 61 -11.83 10.77 -11.89
N GLY A 62 -12.58 11.01 -10.81
CA GLY A 62 -12.34 12.15 -9.91
C GLY A 62 -11.04 12.08 -9.07
N TYR A 63 -10.12 11.15 -9.34
CA TYR A 63 -8.88 11.01 -8.58
C TYR A 63 -7.94 12.19 -8.80
N ARG A 64 -7.40 12.74 -7.70
CA ARG A 64 -6.41 13.82 -7.72
C ARG A 64 -5.21 13.50 -6.85
N THR A 65 -4.04 14.00 -7.22
CA THR A 65 -2.78 13.79 -6.47
C THR A 65 -1.83 14.98 -6.57
N ALA A 66 -0.93 15.10 -5.60
CA ALA A 66 0.13 16.10 -5.58
C ALA A 66 1.31 15.74 -6.51
N TYR A 67 1.39 14.50 -6.98
CA TYR A 67 2.56 13.99 -7.72
C TYR A 67 2.18 13.46 -9.10
N ARG A 68 2.81 13.99 -10.16
CA ARG A 68 2.61 13.50 -11.53
C ARG A 68 2.88 12.00 -11.68
N SER A 69 3.91 11.48 -11.00
CA SER A 69 4.26 10.06 -10.99
C SER A 69 3.16 9.19 -10.38
N HIS A 70 2.44 9.70 -9.38
CA HIS A 70 1.29 9.01 -8.79
C HIS A 70 0.12 8.99 -9.74
N LEU A 71 -0.13 10.06 -10.48
CA LEU A 71 -1.18 10.11 -11.50
C LEU A 71 -0.88 9.10 -12.62
N SER A 72 0.34 9.10 -13.16
CA SER A 72 0.76 8.12 -14.18
C SER A 72 0.60 6.67 -13.71
N ARG A 73 0.98 6.38 -12.46
CA ARG A 73 0.76 5.05 -11.86
C ARG A 73 -0.72 4.73 -11.65
N HIS A 74 -1.54 5.73 -11.32
CA HIS A 74 -2.97 5.56 -11.11
C HIS A 74 -3.69 5.23 -12.43
N ILE A 75 -3.31 5.88 -13.54
CA ILE A 75 -3.90 5.64 -14.87
C ILE A 75 -3.81 4.16 -15.28
N ARG A 76 -2.79 3.42 -14.80
CA ARG A 76 -2.67 1.96 -15.03
C ARG A 76 -3.85 1.13 -14.52
N ILE A 77 -4.64 1.67 -13.58
CA ILE A 77 -5.87 1.03 -13.10
C ILE A 77 -6.92 1.01 -14.21
N HIS A 78 -7.00 2.08 -15.01
CA HIS A 78 -7.94 2.19 -16.10
C HIS A 78 -7.48 1.42 -17.34
N THR A 79 -6.21 1.53 -17.68
CA THR A 79 -5.65 0.86 -18.87
C THR A 79 -5.39 -0.64 -18.67
N GLY A 80 -5.37 -1.11 -17.42
CA GLY A 80 -4.97 -2.47 -17.08
C GLY A 80 -3.49 -2.76 -17.29
N GLU A 81 -2.66 -1.74 -17.56
CA GLU A 81 -1.23 -1.90 -17.83
C GLU A 81 -0.51 -2.54 -16.63
N ARG A 82 0.17 -3.66 -16.90
CA ARG A 82 0.97 -4.41 -15.92
C ARG A 82 2.41 -4.59 -16.41
N PRO A 83 3.26 -3.55 -16.26
CA PRO A 83 4.61 -3.56 -16.84
C PRO A 83 5.54 -4.58 -16.19
N TYR A 84 5.25 -4.99 -14.95
CA TYR A 84 6.12 -5.84 -14.17
C TYR A 84 5.65 -7.29 -14.29
N LYS A 85 6.41 -8.12 -15.00
CA LYS A 85 6.07 -9.52 -15.24
C LYS A 85 6.88 -10.43 -14.31
N CYS A 86 6.31 -11.55 -13.92
CA CYS A 86 7.03 -12.65 -13.30
C CYS A 86 7.59 -13.55 -14.40
N ASP A 87 8.86 -13.91 -14.33
CA ASP A 87 9.46 -14.84 -15.30
C ASP A 87 9.24 -16.30 -14.92
N GLN A 88 8.80 -16.56 -13.68
CA GLN A 88 8.55 -17.91 -13.16
C GLN A 88 7.09 -18.36 -13.31
N CYS A 89 6.16 -17.44 -13.58
CA CYS A 89 4.75 -17.75 -13.82
C CYS A 89 4.05 -16.63 -14.61
N GLY A 90 2.80 -16.83 -15.04
CA GLY A 90 2.05 -15.82 -15.80
C GLY A 90 1.60 -14.58 -15.02
N TYR A 91 2.05 -14.39 -13.77
CA TYR A 91 1.64 -13.24 -12.96
C TYR A 91 2.29 -11.94 -13.48
N SER A 92 1.51 -10.85 -13.48
CA SER A 92 2.01 -9.51 -13.81
C SER A 92 1.36 -8.47 -12.90
N ALA A 93 2.11 -7.41 -12.57
CA ALA A 93 1.69 -6.36 -11.65
C ALA A 93 1.83 -4.97 -12.29
N ALA A 94 0.98 -4.04 -11.84
CA ALA A 94 1.05 -2.62 -12.22
C ALA A 94 2.12 -1.84 -11.44
N ARG A 95 2.66 -2.43 -10.35
CA ARG A 95 3.61 -1.78 -9.43
C ARG A 95 4.80 -2.71 -9.12
N LYS A 96 6.00 -2.11 -9.00
CA LYS A 96 7.25 -2.82 -8.68
C LYS A 96 7.18 -3.58 -7.36
N TYR A 97 6.80 -2.90 -6.28
CA TYR A 97 6.67 -3.53 -4.96
C TYR A 97 5.76 -4.78 -4.98
N SER A 98 4.69 -4.76 -5.77
CA SER A 98 3.78 -5.91 -5.90
C SER A 98 4.42 -7.10 -6.61
N ILE A 99 5.28 -6.88 -7.62
CA ILE A 99 6.04 -7.98 -8.22
C ILE A 99 7.15 -8.47 -7.27
N ASP A 100 7.87 -7.57 -6.59
CA ASP A 100 8.93 -7.95 -5.64
C ASP A 100 8.36 -8.82 -4.51
N GLN A 101 7.19 -8.43 -4.01
CA GLN A 101 6.39 -9.19 -3.05
C GLN A 101 5.93 -10.54 -3.60
N HIS A 102 5.46 -10.58 -4.84
CA HIS A 102 5.07 -11.83 -5.48
C HIS A 102 6.28 -12.77 -5.64
N LEU A 103 7.43 -12.25 -6.04
CA LEU A 103 8.66 -13.03 -6.21
C LEU A 103 9.13 -13.66 -4.89
N SER A 104 8.85 -13.02 -3.74
CA SER A 104 9.17 -13.63 -2.44
C SER A 104 8.39 -14.92 -2.17
N ARG A 105 7.29 -15.19 -2.89
CA ARG A 105 6.54 -16.45 -2.78
C ARG A 105 7.19 -17.60 -3.53
N HIS A 106 7.98 -17.30 -4.57
CA HIS A 106 8.78 -18.29 -5.27
C HIS A 106 10.05 -18.65 -4.49
N SER A 107 10.55 -17.72 -3.68
CA SER A 107 11.61 -18.02 -2.72
C SER A 107 11.01 -18.62 -1.44
N CYS A 108 11.42 -19.82 -1.03
CA CYS A 108 11.05 -20.40 0.29
C CYS A 108 11.51 -19.58 1.52
N LYS A 109 12.07 -18.37 1.31
CA LYS A 109 12.42 -17.41 2.34
C LYS A 109 11.17 -16.62 2.72
N ASN A 110 10.30 -17.18 3.55
CA ASN A 110 9.30 -16.38 4.27
C ASN A 110 10.05 -15.49 5.27
N PRO A 111 10.19 -14.17 5.02
CA PRO A 111 11.09 -13.33 5.80
C PRO A 111 10.52 -12.99 7.18
N TYR A 112 9.21 -13.21 7.40
CA TYR A 112 8.54 -12.88 8.64
C TYR A 112 8.10 -14.14 9.37
N MET A 113 8.71 -14.43 10.52
CA MET A 113 8.39 -15.58 11.36
C MET A 113 7.81 -15.12 12.70
N SER A 114 6.85 -15.88 13.23
CA SER A 114 6.36 -15.68 14.60
C SER A 114 7.42 -16.13 15.59
N GLY A 115 7.66 -15.33 16.63
CA GLY A 115 8.53 -15.72 17.74
C GLY A 115 7.83 -16.60 18.78
N LYS A 116 6.50 -16.77 18.68
CA LYS A 116 5.69 -17.56 19.63
C LYS A 116 5.27 -18.93 19.09
N CYS A 117 5.33 -19.14 17.78
CA CYS A 117 4.99 -20.41 17.14
C CYS A 117 5.69 -20.55 15.78
N GLY A 118 5.58 -21.70 15.12
CA GLY A 118 6.20 -21.96 13.81
C GLY A 118 5.57 -21.24 12.60
N TYR A 119 4.63 -20.32 12.82
CA TYR A 119 3.95 -19.61 11.73
C TYR A 119 4.91 -18.70 10.96
N LYS A 120 4.85 -18.76 9.63
CA LYS A 120 5.64 -17.93 8.71
C LYS A 120 4.71 -17.20 7.76
N ALA A 121 5.03 -15.94 7.48
CA ALA A 121 4.31 -15.10 6.53
C ALA A 121 5.28 -14.53 5.49
N ASP A 122 4.75 -14.32 4.29
CA ASP A 122 5.38 -13.57 3.22
C ASP A 122 5.31 -12.05 3.48
N GLN A 123 4.29 -11.59 4.23
CA GLN A 123 4.11 -10.18 4.62
C GLN A 123 4.16 -9.91 6.12
N LYS A 124 4.78 -8.78 6.49
CA LYS A 124 4.78 -8.27 7.88
C LYS A 124 3.37 -7.99 8.40
N SER A 125 2.46 -7.52 7.54
CA SER A 125 1.07 -7.26 7.90
C SER A 125 0.34 -8.53 8.33
N ASP A 126 0.64 -9.66 7.68
CA ASP A 126 -0.02 -10.93 7.95
C ASP A 126 0.55 -11.58 9.21
N LEU A 127 1.85 -11.46 9.45
CA LEU A 127 2.42 -11.78 10.75
C LEU A 127 1.79 -10.93 11.86
N ARG A 128 1.64 -9.61 11.69
CA ARG A 128 0.99 -8.75 12.69
C ARG A 128 -0.45 -9.16 12.98
N LYS A 129 -1.23 -9.50 11.95
CA LYS A 129 -2.60 -10.02 12.14
C LYS A 129 -2.57 -11.36 12.88
N HIS A 130 -1.68 -12.27 12.50
CA HIS A 130 -1.51 -13.57 13.15
C HIS A 130 -1.18 -13.42 14.65
N MET A 131 -0.34 -12.45 15.02
CA MET A 131 0.02 -12.21 16.43
C MET A 131 -1.17 -11.91 17.34
N ARG A 132 -2.32 -11.49 16.80
CA ARG A 132 -3.56 -11.28 17.57
C ARG A 132 -4.07 -12.56 18.23
N ILE A 133 -3.74 -13.72 17.68
CA ILE A 133 -4.07 -15.02 18.28
C ILE A 133 -3.31 -15.21 19.60
N HIS A 134 -2.08 -14.70 19.69
CA HIS A 134 -1.24 -14.80 20.87
C HIS A 134 -1.46 -13.69 21.89
N THR A 135 -1.93 -12.51 21.47
CA THR A 135 -2.19 -11.38 22.37
C THR A 135 -3.64 -11.30 22.82
N GLY A 136 -4.56 -12.01 22.15
CA GLY A 136 -6.00 -11.91 22.39
C GLY A 136 -6.60 -10.57 21.93
N GLU A 137 -5.83 -9.74 21.23
CA GLU A 137 -6.26 -8.42 20.78
C GLU A 137 -7.44 -8.53 19.80
N LYS A 138 -8.54 -7.84 20.12
CA LYS A 138 -9.77 -7.80 19.31
C LYS A 138 -10.14 -6.35 18.98
N PRO A 139 -9.49 -5.73 17.98
CA PRO A 139 -9.65 -4.30 17.70
C PRO A 139 -11.02 -3.93 17.10
N TYR A 140 -11.71 -4.89 16.49
CA TYR A 140 -12.93 -4.65 15.74
C TYR A 140 -14.13 -4.91 16.64
N LYS A 141 -14.76 -3.85 17.14
CA LYS A 141 -15.94 -3.92 18.01
C LYS A 141 -17.22 -3.84 17.19
N CYS A 142 -18.25 -4.54 17.65
CA CYS A 142 -19.60 -4.41 17.13
C CYS A 142 -20.28 -3.20 17.78
N ASP A 143 -21.02 -2.44 16.97
CA ASP A 143 -21.74 -1.27 17.48
C ASP A 143 -23.11 -1.64 18.07
N HIS A 144 -23.59 -2.85 17.81
CA HIS A 144 -24.90 -3.34 18.26
C HIS A 144 -24.84 -4.26 19.50
N CYS A 145 -23.65 -4.69 19.93
CA CYS A 145 -23.46 -5.54 21.11
C CYS A 145 -21.99 -5.59 21.55
N ASP A 146 -21.70 -6.25 22.68
CA ASP A 146 -20.33 -6.35 23.24
C ASP A 146 -19.36 -7.24 22.44
N TYR A 147 -19.80 -7.80 21.31
CA TYR A 147 -18.95 -8.65 20.48
C TYR A 147 -17.75 -7.88 19.92
N SER A 148 -16.56 -8.48 20.01
CA SER A 148 -15.33 -7.96 19.41
C SER A 148 -14.56 -9.07 18.68
N ALA A 149 -13.92 -8.72 17.57
CA ALA A 149 -13.19 -9.64 16.71
C ALA A 149 -11.74 -9.23 16.48
N ALA A 150 -10.88 -10.23 16.27
CA ALA A 150 -9.48 -10.04 15.88
C ALA A 150 -9.32 -9.67 14.39
N HIS A 151 -10.32 -9.98 13.56
CA HIS A 151 -10.31 -9.73 12.11
C HIS A 151 -11.61 -9.04 11.66
N LYS A 152 -11.51 -8.12 10.71
CA LYS A 152 -12.66 -7.35 10.18
C LYS A 152 -13.71 -8.25 9.52
N SER A 153 -13.27 -9.26 8.75
CA SER A 153 -14.17 -10.24 8.11
C SER A 153 -15.09 -10.94 9.12
N ASN A 154 -14.58 -11.23 10.32
CA ASN A 154 -15.35 -11.88 11.36
C ASN A 154 -16.36 -10.92 11.98
N LEU A 155 -16.01 -9.63 12.11
CA LEU A 155 -16.96 -8.60 12.51
C LEU A 155 -18.04 -8.40 11.44
N GLU A 156 -17.68 -8.30 10.16
CA GLU A 156 -18.64 -8.17 9.05
C GLU A 156 -19.64 -9.34 9.03
N GLN A 157 -19.14 -10.58 9.17
CA GLN A 157 -20.00 -11.76 9.27
C GLN A 157 -20.88 -11.74 10.53
N HIS A 158 -20.39 -11.19 11.63
CA HIS A 158 -21.17 -11.02 12.85
C HIS A 158 -22.26 -9.95 12.68
N VAL A 159 -21.93 -8.79 12.12
CA VAL A 159 -22.85 -7.66 11.89
C VAL A 159 -23.98 -8.07 10.95
N ALA A 160 -23.69 -8.89 9.94
CA ALA A 160 -24.69 -9.47 9.05
C ALA A 160 -25.81 -10.25 9.79
N LYS A 161 -25.53 -10.75 11.02
CA LYS A 161 -26.55 -11.41 11.85
C LYS A 161 -27.50 -10.42 12.53
N HIS A 162 -27.08 -9.17 12.75
CA HIS A 162 -27.93 -8.11 13.31
C HIS A 162 -28.85 -7.51 12.24
N THR A 163 -28.35 -7.34 11.02
CA THR A 163 -29.10 -6.71 9.92
C THR A 163 -30.00 -7.70 9.16
N GLY A 164 -29.86 -9.01 9.40
CA GLY A 164 -30.58 -10.04 8.65
C GLY A 164 -30.15 -10.15 7.18
N GLU A 165 -29.17 -9.37 6.75
CA GLU A 165 -28.64 -9.39 5.39
C GLU A 165 -27.70 -10.59 5.23
N LYS A 166 -28.07 -11.56 4.38
CA LYS A 166 -27.16 -12.63 3.95
C LYS A 166 -26.09 -12.02 3.03
N PRO A 167 -24.79 -11.99 3.40
CA PRO A 167 -23.78 -11.30 2.60
C PRO A 167 -23.38 -12.04 1.30
N TYR A 168 -23.94 -13.23 1.06
CA TYR A 168 -23.65 -14.02 -0.13
C TYR A 168 -24.96 -14.62 -0.67
N MET A 169 -25.54 -13.98 -1.70
CA MET A 169 -26.50 -14.63 -2.58
C MET A 169 -25.71 -15.44 -3.62
N CYS A 170 -25.75 -16.77 -3.51
CA CYS A 170 -25.34 -17.65 -4.60
C CYS A 170 -26.42 -17.58 -5.68
N GLY A 171 -26.03 -17.40 -6.95
CA GLY A 171 -26.95 -17.20 -8.09
C GLY A 171 -27.84 -18.40 -8.46
N CYS A 172 -27.83 -19.47 -7.67
CA CYS A 172 -28.76 -20.59 -7.78
C CYS A 172 -29.74 -20.51 -6.61
N GLY A 173 -30.98 -20.07 -6.88
CA GLY A 173 -32.04 -19.81 -5.91
C GLY A 173 -32.59 -21.04 -5.17
N VAL A 174 -31.72 -21.85 -4.55
CA VAL A 174 -32.11 -22.97 -3.69
C VAL A 174 -31.75 -22.61 -2.24
N PRO A 175 -32.75 -22.53 -1.32
CA PRO A 175 -32.46 -22.33 0.09
C PRO A 175 -31.74 -23.55 0.67
N PRO A 176 -30.66 -23.39 1.46
CA PRO A 176 -30.03 -24.50 2.15
C PRO A 176 -30.98 -25.05 3.22
N LEU A 177 -31.21 -26.37 3.17
CA LEU A 177 -32.01 -27.14 4.11
C LEU A 177 -31.46 -26.96 5.54
N ARG A 178 -32.35 -26.64 6.49
CA ARG A 178 -32.03 -26.63 7.92
C ARG A 178 -31.87 -28.09 8.39
N PRO A 179 -30.80 -28.46 9.12
CA PRO A 179 -30.82 -29.68 9.89
C PRO A 179 -31.68 -29.45 11.15
N GLU A 180 -32.77 -30.20 11.26
CA GLU A 180 -33.54 -30.34 12.51
C GLU A 180 -32.61 -30.98 13.56
N ARG A 181 -32.51 -30.36 14.73
CA ARG A 181 -31.83 -30.96 15.87
C ARG A 181 -32.88 -31.68 16.73
N SER A 182 -32.70 -32.98 16.86
CA SER A 182 -33.15 -33.78 18.01
C SER A 182 -32.39 -33.38 19.28
#